data_AF-A0A8H7DIG1-F1
#
_entry.id   AF-A0A8H7DIG1-F1
#
_cell.length_a   1.000
_cell.length_b   1.000
_cell.length_c   1.000
_cell.angle_alpha   90.00
_cell.angle_beta   90.00
_cell.angle_gamma   90.00
#
_symmetry.space_group_name_H-M   'P 1'
#
loop_
_entity.id
_entity.type
_entity.pdbx_description
1 polymer ?
#
loop_
_entity_poly.entity_id
_entity_poly.type
_entity_poly.pdbx_seq_one_letter_code
_entity_poly.pdbx_strand_id
1 'polypeptide(L)'
;MSVEELRAHIAAIGDEIGLQKKLLEKLETAIRALRQLNAALDPVVRLPLEISSEIFLQSLATSPSRARGAAIVLLGICNTWTDIALATRAMWMAVHITFPVATILRLGEDPVDLVSAGGKISIRHVFGQAGPKVLGKTFVL
;
A
#
# COMPACT_ATOMS: atom_id res chain seq x y z
N MET A 1 16.09 -7.71 52.72
CA MET A 1 14.96 -8.31 51.99
C MET A 1 14.98 -9.80 52.25
N SER A 2 14.01 -10.33 52.99
CA SER A 2 13.94 -11.75 53.35
C SER A 2 13.48 -12.59 52.14
N VAL A 3 13.72 -13.90 52.20
CA VAL A 3 13.28 -14.84 51.15
C VAL A 3 11.76 -14.84 51.02
N GLU A 4 11.06 -14.64 52.13
CA GLU A 4 9.61 -14.55 52.25
C GLU A 4 9.06 -13.28 51.58
N GLU A 5 9.72 -12.13 51.76
CA GLU A 5 9.37 -10.89 51.06
C GLU A 5 9.55 -11.01 49.55
N LEU A 6 10.64 -11.65 49.10
CA LEU A 6 10.89 -11.89 47.68
C LEU A 6 9.84 -12.83 47.07
N ARG A 7 9.45 -13.88 47.80
CA ARG A 7 8.38 -14.81 47.38
C ARG A 7 7.03 -14.09 47.24
N ALA A 8 6.67 -13.25 48.21
CA ALA A 8 5.44 -12.47 48.16
C ALA A 8 5.45 -11.48 46.98
N HIS A 9 6.59 -10.85 46.70
CA HIS A 9 6.72 -9.92 45.58
C HIS A 9 6.62 -10.61 44.22
N ILE A 10 7.23 -11.79 44.06
CA ILE A 10 7.11 -12.60 42.83
C ILE A 10 5.67 -13.03 42.60
N ALA A 11 4.96 -13.44 43.65
CA ALA A 11 3.54 -13.80 43.55
C ALA A 11 2.69 -12.60 43.09
N ALA A 12 2.89 -11.42 43.68
CA ALA A 12 2.17 -10.21 43.30
C ALA A 12 2.42 -9.79 41.84
N ILE A 13 3.67 -9.90 41.37
CA ILE A 13 3.98 -9.64 39.95
C ILE A 13 3.32 -10.68 39.04
N GLY A 14 3.29 -11.95 39.45
CA GLY A 14 2.61 -13.01 38.71
C GLY A 14 1.12 -12.72 38.52
N ASP A 15 0.46 -12.23 39.56
CA ASP A 15 -0.95 -11.83 39.52
C ASP A 15 -1.19 -10.64 38.59
N GLU A 16 -0.32 -9.63 38.64
CA GLU A 16 -0.37 -8.46 37.74
C GLU A 16 -0.18 -8.88 36.27
N ILE A 17 0.77 -9.77 35.97
CA ILE A 17 0.94 -10.33 34.63
C ILE A 17 -0.33 -11.06 34.18
N GLY A 18 -0.96 -11.81 35.09
CA GLY A 18 -2.23 -12.49 34.83
C GLY A 18 -3.36 -11.51 34.47
N LEU A 19 -3.43 -10.38 35.17
CA LEU A 19 -4.43 -9.34 34.93
C LEU A 19 -4.20 -8.65 33.58
N GLN A 20 -2.95 -8.29 33.29
CA GLN A 20 -2.58 -7.65 32.02
C GLN A 20 -2.86 -8.56 30.82
N LYS A 21 -2.59 -9.86 30.92
CA LYS A 21 -2.93 -10.83 29.87
C LYS A 21 -4.43 -10.87 29.58
N LYS A 22 -5.27 -10.91 30.62
CA LYS A 22 -6.74 -10.88 30.47
C LYS A 22 -7.21 -9.58 29.82
N LEU A 23 -6.58 -8.45 30.15
CA LEU A 23 -6.91 -7.16 29.53
C LEU A 23 -6.53 -7.16 28.04
N LEU A 24 -5.35 -7.70 27.71
CA LEU A 24 -4.87 -7.81 26.33
C LEU A 24 -5.82 -8.67 25.48
N GLU A 25 -6.25 -9.83 25.98
CA GLU A 25 -7.21 -10.71 25.30
C GLU A 25 -8.55 -10.00 25.03
N LYS A 26 -9.04 -9.20 25.98
CA LYS A 26 -10.26 -8.40 25.81
C LYS A 26 -10.08 -7.34 24.72
N LEU A 27 -8.97 -6.60 24.74
CA LEU A 27 -8.68 -5.57 23.74
C LEU A 27 -8.53 -6.15 22.34
N GLU A 28 -7.80 -7.27 22.20
CA GLU A 28 -7.68 -7.95 20.92
C GLU A 28 -9.04 -8.39 20.37
N THR A 29 -9.92 -8.89 21.24
CA THR A 29 -11.27 -9.31 20.85
C THR A 29 -12.09 -8.12 20.39
N ALA A 30 -12.01 -6.98 21.10
CA ALA A 30 -12.67 -5.74 20.67
C ALA A 30 -12.14 -5.23 19.32
N ILE A 31 -10.81 -5.25 19.12
CA ILE A 31 -10.19 -4.86 17.84
C ILE A 31 -10.67 -5.78 16.70
N ARG A 32 -10.75 -7.10 16.94
CA ARG A 32 -11.28 -8.06 15.95
C ARG A 32 -12.73 -7.74 15.59
N ALA A 33 -13.59 -7.47 16.57
CA ALA A 33 -14.98 -7.10 16.35
C ALA A 33 -15.11 -5.79 15.56
N LEU A 34 -14.33 -4.76 15.90
CA LEU A 34 -14.30 -3.50 15.15
C LEU A 34 -13.86 -3.68 13.71
N ARG A 35 -12.84 -4.53 13.45
CA ARG A 35 -12.41 -4.84 12.08
C ARG A 35 -13.52 -5.51 11.27
N GLN A 36 -14.29 -6.41 11.86
CA GLN A 36 -15.41 -7.06 11.18
C GLN A 36 -16.54 -6.08 10.87
N LEU A 37 -16.88 -5.19 11.82
CA LEU A 37 -17.86 -4.13 11.59
C LEU A 37 -17.39 -3.15 10.50
N ASN A 38 -16.13 -2.72 10.54
CA ASN A 38 -15.57 -1.83 9.54
C ASN A 38 -15.52 -2.48 8.16
N ALA A 39 -15.21 -3.79 8.05
CA ALA A 39 -15.25 -4.48 6.77
C ALA A 39 -16.67 -4.50 6.15
N ALA A 40 -17.73 -4.55 6.97
CA ALA A 40 -19.11 -4.47 6.50
C ALA A 40 -19.54 -3.04 6.10
N LEU A 41 -18.87 -2.04 6.65
CA LEU A 41 -19.15 -0.62 6.43
C LEU A 41 -18.22 0.03 5.40
N ASP A 42 -17.11 -0.61 5.03
CA ASP A 42 -16.13 -0.06 4.10
C ASP A 42 -16.75 -0.02 2.69
N PRO A 43 -17.06 1.18 2.16
CA PRO A 43 -17.68 1.31 0.85
C PRO A 43 -16.77 0.74 -0.24
N VAL A 44 -15.45 0.73 -0.05
CA VAL A 44 -14.52 0.28 -1.09
C VAL A 44 -14.48 -1.23 -1.21
N VAL A 45 -14.72 -1.95 -0.10
CA VAL A 45 -14.87 -3.41 -0.13
C VAL A 45 -16.19 -3.81 -0.80
N ARG A 46 -17.19 -2.93 -0.77
CA ARG A 46 -18.54 -3.19 -1.32
C ARG A 46 -18.76 -2.66 -2.73
N LEU A 47 -17.91 -1.75 -3.19
CA LEU A 47 -18.00 -1.21 -4.54
C LEU A 47 -17.48 -2.25 -5.53
N PRO A 48 -18.20 -2.48 -6.63
CA PRO A 48 -17.66 -3.24 -7.75
C PRO A 48 -16.32 -2.65 -8.20
N LEU A 49 -15.44 -3.52 -8.69
CA LEU A 49 -14.12 -3.15 -9.22
C LEU A 49 -14.23 -2.00 -10.23
N GLU A 50 -15.21 -2.06 -11.11
CA GLU A 50 -15.46 -1.09 -12.17
C GLU A 50 -15.75 0.31 -11.61
N ILE A 51 -16.56 0.39 -10.56
CA ILE A 51 -16.91 1.67 -9.93
C ILE A 51 -15.71 2.24 -9.19
N SER A 52 -14.96 1.40 -8.49
CA SER A 52 -13.74 1.83 -7.79
C SER A 52 -12.67 2.33 -8.76
N SER A 53 -12.46 1.63 -9.88
CA SER A 53 -11.57 2.06 -10.97
C SER A 53 -11.99 3.42 -11.55
N GLU A 54 -13.29 3.62 -11.80
CA GLU A 54 -13.79 4.89 -12.34
C GLU A 54 -13.61 6.03 -11.34
N ILE A 55 -13.90 5.81 -10.06
CA ILE A 55 -13.65 6.80 -8.99
C ILE A 55 -12.18 7.20 -8.96
N PHE A 56 -11.26 6.23 -9.06
CA PHE A 56 -9.83 6.52 -9.09
C PHE A 56 -9.47 7.38 -10.31
N LEU A 57 -9.97 7.04 -11.51
CA LEU A 57 -9.71 7.82 -12.72
C LEU A 57 -10.26 9.24 -12.63
N GLN A 58 -11.48 9.41 -12.13
CA GLN A 58 -12.10 10.74 -11.94
C GLN A 58 -11.32 11.58 -10.91
N SER A 59 -10.84 10.95 -9.84
CA SER A 59 -10.03 11.63 -8.82
C SER A 59 -8.69 12.15 -9.38
N LEU A 60 -8.11 11.44 -10.34
CA LEU A 60 -6.89 11.85 -11.05
C LEU A 60 -7.16 12.94 -12.09
N ALA A 61 -8.28 12.85 -12.83
CA ALA A 61 -8.65 13.81 -13.85
C ALA A 61 -8.98 15.20 -13.28
N THR A 62 -9.61 15.25 -12.10
CA THR A 62 -10.08 16.48 -11.47
C THR A 62 -8.93 17.36 -10.95
N SER A 63 -7.75 16.79 -10.71
CA SER A 63 -6.62 17.56 -10.17
C SER A 63 -5.29 17.02 -10.68
N PRO A 64 -4.85 17.44 -11.88
CA PRO A 64 -3.61 16.95 -12.49
C PRO A 64 -2.35 17.24 -11.65
N SER A 65 -2.40 18.26 -10.77
CA SER A 65 -1.33 18.51 -9.79
C SER A 65 -1.24 17.45 -8.70
N ARG A 66 -2.39 16.90 -8.25
CA ARG A 66 -2.52 15.79 -7.29
C ARG A 66 -2.38 14.42 -7.96
N ALA A 67 -2.64 14.31 -9.26
CA ALA A 67 -2.44 13.08 -10.02
C ALA A 67 -0.98 12.60 -10.01
N ARG A 68 -0.02 13.52 -9.81
CA ARG A 68 1.40 13.20 -9.64
C ARG A 68 1.61 12.32 -8.42
N GLY A 69 1.78 11.02 -8.65
CA GLY A 69 2.02 10.03 -7.61
C GLY A 69 0.75 9.49 -6.94
N ALA A 70 -0.45 9.97 -7.28
CA ALA A 70 -1.68 9.46 -6.69
C ALA A 70 -1.90 7.96 -7.00
N ALA A 71 -1.60 7.51 -8.23
CA ALA A 71 -1.62 6.07 -8.55
C ALA A 71 -0.69 5.25 -7.64
N ILE A 72 0.46 5.80 -7.25
CA ILE A 72 1.42 5.16 -6.33
C ILE A 72 0.88 5.17 -4.91
N VAL A 73 0.24 6.27 -4.46
CA VAL A 73 -0.42 6.33 -3.15
C VAL A 73 -1.50 5.26 -3.03
N LEU A 74 -2.27 5.04 -4.09
CA LEU A 74 -3.34 4.03 -4.12
C LEU A 74 -2.79 2.59 -3.95
N LEU A 75 -1.55 2.33 -4.38
CA LEU A 75 -0.87 1.05 -4.14
C LEU A 75 -0.57 0.76 -2.66
N GLY A 76 -0.50 1.80 -1.82
CA GLY A 76 -0.07 1.69 -0.41
C GLY A 76 -1.21 1.63 0.61
N ILE A 77 -2.48 1.71 0.19
CA ILE A 77 -3.62 1.84 1.11
C ILE A 77 -4.08 0.48 1.64
N CYS A 78 -4.44 -0.43 0.76
CA CYS A 78 -4.77 -1.82 1.09
C CYS A 78 -4.67 -2.70 -0.16
N ASN A 79 -4.58 -4.02 0.02
CA ASN A 79 -4.42 -4.96 -1.09
C ASN A 79 -5.49 -4.79 -2.18
N THR A 80 -6.76 -4.57 -1.81
CA THR A 80 -7.84 -4.33 -2.77
C THR A 80 -7.58 -3.10 -3.63
N TRP A 81 -7.14 -1.99 -3.04
CA TRP A 81 -6.81 -0.77 -3.80
C TRP A 81 -5.57 -0.97 -4.67
N THR A 82 -4.58 -1.71 -4.18
CA THR A 82 -3.41 -2.11 -4.95
C THR A 82 -3.83 -2.90 -6.20
N ASP A 83 -4.69 -3.90 -6.04
CA ASP A 83 -5.17 -4.75 -7.14
C ASP A 83 -5.98 -3.92 -8.16
N ILE A 84 -6.90 -3.08 -7.68
CA ILE A 84 -7.69 -2.17 -8.52
C ILE A 84 -6.76 -1.22 -9.29
N ALA A 85 -5.82 -0.58 -8.59
CA ALA A 85 -4.91 0.40 -9.20
C ALA A 85 -4.01 -0.27 -10.25
N LEU A 86 -3.43 -1.45 -9.96
CA LEU A 86 -2.61 -2.22 -10.92
C LEU A 86 -3.43 -2.68 -12.13
N ALA A 87 -4.67 -3.13 -11.94
CA ALA A 87 -5.55 -3.56 -13.03
C ALA A 87 -6.04 -2.38 -13.89
N THR A 88 -6.12 -1.17 -13.32
CA THR A 88 -6.64 0.01 -14.01
C THR A 88 -5.56 0.68 -14.86
N ARG A 89 -5.34 0.13 -16.05
CA ARG A 89 -4.33 0.59 -17.01
C ARG A 89 -4.34 2.11 -17.26
N ALA A 90 -5.51 2.73 -17.32
CA ALA A 90 -5.64 4.17 -17.59
C ALA A 90 -4.93 5.05 -16.54
N MET A 91 -4.74 4.55 -15.31
CA MET A 91 -4.01 5.26 -14.26
C MET A 91 -2.50 5.32 -14.51
N TRP A 92 -1.95 4.36 -15.26
CA TRP A 92 -0.52 4.24 -15.56
C TRP A 92 -0.11 4.88 -16.88
N MET A 93 -1.06 5.45 -17.62
CA MET A 93 -0.79 6.12 -18.90
C MET A 93 0.09 7.38 -18.74
N ALA A 94 0.14 7.95 -17.53
CA ALA A 94 0.96 9.11 -17.21
C ALA A 94 1.60 8.96 -15.82
N VAL A 95 2.82 8.44 -15.77
CA VAL A 95 3.63 8.38 -14.54
C VAL A 95 4.74 9.41 -14.66
N HIS A 96 4.77 10.35 -13.70
CA HIS A 96 5.85 11.31 -13.58
C HIS A 96 6.90 10.78 -12.60
N ILE A 97 8.07 10.42 -13.11
CA ILE A 97 9.20 10.04 -12.28
C ILE A 97 10.22 11.17 -12.32
N THR A 98 10.57 11.70 -11.14
CA THR A 98 11.59 12.73 -11.01
C THR A 98 12.89 12.06 -10.60
N PHE A 99 13.94 12.23 -11.40
CA PHE A 99 15.27 11.69 -11.11
C PHE A 99 16.18 12.80 -10.58
N PRO A 100 17.01 12.51 -9.57
CA PRO A 100 18.15 13.37 -9.28
C PRO A 100 19.11 13.36 -10.47
N VAL A 101 19.76 14.50 -10.71
CA VAL A 101 20.49 14.92 -11.94
C VAL A 101 21.55 13.93 -12.46
N ALA A 102 21.90 12.87 -11.72
CA ALA A 102 22.90 11.89 -12.11
C ALA A 102 22.38 10.43 -12.06
N THR A 103 21.14 10.17 -12.51
CA THR A 103 20.59 8.80 -12.53
C THR A 103 20.55 8.24 -13.94
N ILE A 104 21.29 7.17 -14.19
CA ILE A 104 21.15 6.34 -15.40
C ILE A 104 20.02 5.33 -15.13
N LEU A 105 18.97 5.34 -15.96
CA LEU A 105 17.88 4.39 -15.85
C LEU A 105 18.07 3.27 -16.86
N ARG A 106 18.18 2.04 -16.35
CA ARG A 106 18.13 0.83 -17.18
C ARG A 106 16.74 0.22 -17.04
N LEU A 107 15.88 0.47 -18.03
CA LEU A 107 14.57 -0.17 -18.13
C LEU A 107 14.67 -1.34 -19.12
N GLY A 108 15.01 -2.53 -18.63
CA GLY A 108 15.08 -3.75 -19.45
C GLY A 108 16.42 -3.98 -20.17
N GLU A 109 16.46 -5.04 -20.98
CA GLU A 109 17.65 -5.45 -21.76
C GLU A 109 17.92 -4.57 -22.97
N ASP A 110 16.95 -3.75 -23.39
CA ASP A 110 17.13 -2.73 -24.41
C ASP A 110 17.46 -1.38 -23.77
N PRO A 111 18.66 -0.81 -23.98
CA PRO A 111 19.03 0.46 -23.39
C PRO A 111 18.28 1.59 -24.09
N VAL A 112 17.25 2.13 -23.45
CA VAL A 112 16.72 3.46 -23.80
C VAL A 112 17.61 4.48 -23.11
N ASP A 113 18.58 5.03 -23.84
CA ASP A 113 19.49 6.07 -23.34
C ASP A 113 18.72 7.38 -23.09
N LEU A 114 18.10 7.50 -21.93
CA LEU A 114 17.50 8.73 -21.44
C LEU A 114 18.55 9.54 -20.68
N VAL A 115 19.41 10.24 -21.42
CA VAL A 115 20.31 11.24 -20.83
C VAL A 115 19.49 12.49 -20.50
N SER A 116 19.09 12.65 -19.23
CA SER A 116 18.48 13.90 -18.77
C SER A 116 19.57 14.92 -18.42
N ALA A 117 19.73 15.91 -19.29
CA ALA A 117 20.36 17.17 -18.92
C ALA A 117 19.34 18.00 -18.12
N GLY A 118 19.20 17.72 -16.82
CA GLY A 118 18.43 18.56 -15.88
C GLY A 118 16.95 18.77 -16.19
N GLY A 119 16.33 17.91 -17.01
CA GLY A 119 14.99 18.10 -17.53
C GLY A 119 14.09 16.92 -17.21
N LYS A 120 12.94 17.21 -16.60
CA LYS A 120 11.83 16.29 -16.31
C LYS A 120 11.66 15.24 -17.43
N ILE A 121 11.79 13.97 -17.10
CA ILE A 121 11.46 12.89 -18.05
C ILE A 121 9.98 12.54 -17.87
N SER A 122 9.18 12.68 -18.92
CA SER A 122 7.80 12.21 -18.95
C SER A 122 7.75 10.94 -19.78
N ILE A 123 7.67 9.78 -19.12
CA ILE A 123 7.53 8.50 -19.82
C ILE A 123 6.05 8.29 -20.13
N ARG A 124 5.67 8.42 -21.39
CA ARG A 124 4.33 8.05 -21.88
C ARG A 124 4.43 6.63 -22.44
N HIS A 125 4.18 5.62 -21.61
CA HIS A 125 4.23 4.23 -22.06
C HIS A 125 2.94 3.86 -22.81
N VAL A 126 3.06 3.53 -24.09
CA VAL A 126 1.97 2.95 -24.89
C VAL A 126 2.00 1.44 -24.67
N PHE A 127 1.13 0.91 -23.82
CA PHE A 127 0.98 -0.55 -23.73
C PHE A 127 0.30 -1.09 -25.00
N GLY A 128 1.08 -1.45 -26.02
CA GLY A 128 0.56 -2.13 -27.21
C GLY A 128 -0.19 -3.41 -26.83
N GLN A 129 -1.27 -3.72 -27.57
CA GLN A 129 -2.08 -4.91 -27.40
C GLN A 129 -1.24 -6.19 -27.51
N ALA A 130 -1.15 -6.97 -26.43
CA ALA A 130 -0.83 -8.40 -26.50
C ALA A 130 -1.38 -9.08 -25.24
N GLY A 131 -2.09 -10.19 -25.44
CA GLY A 131 -2.78 -10.97 -24.41
C GLY A 131 -1.88 -11.55 -23.31
N PRO A 132 -2.46 -12.30 -22.36
CA PRO A 132 -1.86 -12.55 -21.06
C PRO A 132 -0.67 -13.51 -21.20
N LYS A 133 0.55 -12.97 -21.11
CA LYS A 133 1.72 -13.78 -20.74
C LYS A 133 2.01 -13.52 -19.28
N VAL A 134 1.69 -14.52 -18.49
CA VAL A 134 2.13 -14.69 -17.11
C VAL A 134 3.65 -14.66 -17.12
N LEU A 135 4.24 -13.51 -16.78
CA LEU A 135 5.65 -13.45 -16.42
C LEU A 135 5.72 -12.91 -14.99
N GLY A 136 5.93 -13.85 -14.06
CA GLY A 136 6.38 -13.50 -12.73
C GLY A 136 7.70 -12.73 -12.83
N LYS A 137 7.81 -11.65 -12.04
CA LYS A 137 9.08 -11.15 -11.51
C LYS A 137 8.80 -10.02 -10.51
N THR A 138 9.16 -10.35 -9.27
CA THR A 138 9.66 -9.53 -8.16
C THR A 138 9.56 -8.01 -8.34
N PHE A 139 8.69 -7.39 -7.55
CA PHE A 139 8.81 -5.98 -7.18
C PHE A 139 9.79 -5.89 -6.00
N VAL A 140 10.90 -5.19 -6.19
CA VAL A 140 11.72 -4.68 -5.08
C VAL A 140 11.46 -3.18 -5.00
N LEU A 141 10.90 -2.74 -3.88
CA LEU A 141 10.88 -1.34 -3.44
C LEU A 141 12.23 -0.99 -2.83
#